data_AF-E3ME60-F1
#
_entry.id   AF-E3ME60-F1
#
_cell.length_a   1.000
_cell.length_b   1.000
_cell.length_c   1.000
_cell.angle_alpha   90.00
_cell.angle_beta   90.00
_cell.angle_gamma   90.00
#
_symmetry.space_group_name_H-M   'P 1'
#
loop_
_entity.id
_entity.type
_entity.pdbx_description
1 polymer ?
#
loop_
_entity_poly.entity_id
_entity_poly.type
_entity_poly.pdbx_seq_one_letter_code
_entity_poly.pdbx_strand_id
1 'polypeptide(L)'
;MSKKINSELKQLKEMERREAKLERQNEIMEDKIKQMKEVLQNQFREITQARQKIEKENECAVCFFPFDSATRIPRVFSCGHTFCEECAQGLITLKRHHLEPSNRRNDASLNCMYAVDIECPSCRGITKVRSGQNAQQLAINEAIAHAVKINEIFF
;
A
#
# COMPACT_ATOMS: atom_id res chain seq x y z
N MET A 1 66.84 -6.50 -43.68
CA MET A 1 66.18 -6.94 -42.44
C MET A 1 65.79 -5.77 -41.52
N SER A 2 66.65 -4.77 -41.25
CA SER A 2 66.35 -3.69 -40.29
C SER A 2 65.11 -2.83 -40.57
N LYS A 3 64.72 -2.62 -41.85
CA LYS A 3 63.50 -1.83 -42.18
C LYS A 3 62.21 -2.51 -41.72
N LYS A 4 62.15 -3.85 -41.76
CA LYS A 4 61.00 -4.64 -41.34
C LYS A 4 60.83 -4.60 -39.82
N ILE A 5 61.94 -4.78 -39.09
CA ILE A 5 61.99 -4.69 -37.63
C ILE A 5 61.56 -3.29 -37.13
N ASN A 6 62.02 -2.21 -37.79
CA ASN A 6 61.61 -0.85 -37.44
C ASN A 6 60.12 -0.58 -37.68
N SER A 7 59.54 -1.20 -38.71
CA SER A 7 58.10 -1.12 -39.00
C SER A 7 57.26 -1.84 -37.94
N GLU A 8 57.66 -3.04 -37.55
CA GLU A 8 56.99 -3.85 -36.53
C GLU A 8 57.05 -3.16 -35.15
N LEU A 9 58.20 -2.58 -34.79
CA LEU A 9 58.37 -1.82 -33.55
C LEU A 9 57.46 -0.57 -33.50
N LYS A 10 57.21 0.07 -34.65
CA LYS A 10 56.29 1.21 -34.74
C LYS A 10 54.85 0.78 -34.53
N GLN A 11 54.46 -0.37 -35.11
CA GLN A 11 53.11 -0.93 -34.95
C GLN A 11 52.84 -1.35 -33.50
N LEU A 12 53.81 -1.98 -32.82
CA LEU A 12 53.70 -2.39 -31.42
C LEU A 12 53.41 -1.21 -30.50
N LYS A 13 54.17 -0.11 -30.63
CA LYS A 13 53.94 1.13 -29.88
C LYS A 13 52.59 1.77 -30.15
N GLU A 14 52.05 1.60 -31.36
CA GLU A 14 50.72 2.11 -31.70
C GLU A 14 49.61 1.27 -31.07
N MET A 15 49.79 -0.07 -30.98
CA MET A 15 48.87 -0.96 -30.28
C MET A 15 48.87 -0.68 -28.77
N GLU A 16 50.02 -0.54 -28.13
CA GLU A 16 50.12 -0.17 -26.70
C GLU A 16 49.35 1.13 -26.39
N ARG A 17 49.45 2.12 -27.28
CA ARG A 17 48.69 3.38 -27.14
C ARG A 17 47.18 3.20 -27.30
N ARG A 18 46.74 2.23 -28.11
CA ARG A 18 45.31 1.92 -28.29
C ARG A 18 44.79 1.13 -27.09
N GLU A 19 45.55 0.17 -26.59
CA GLU A 19 45.23 -0.61 -25.40
C GLU A 19 45.05 0.30 -24.17
N ALA A 20 46.00 1.19 -23.91
CA ALA A 20 45.88 2.17 -22.82
C ALA A 20 44.68 3.12 -22.97
N LYS A 21 44.20 3.37 -24.19
CA LYS A 21 42.96 4.14 -24.42
C LYS A 21 41.71 3.31 -24.10
N LEU A 22 41.70 2.04 -24.49
CA LEU A 22 40.59 1.12 -24.22
C LEU A 22 40.46 0.85 -22.72
N GLU A 23 41.57 0.66 -22.01
CA GLU A 23 41.57 0.50 -20.54
C GLU A 23 40.91 1.69 -19.85
N ARG A 24 41.32 2.93 -20.20
CA ARG A 24 40.68 4.14 -19.66
C ARG A 24 39.19 4.22 -19.97
N GLN A 25 38.79 3.80 -21.17
CA GLN A 25 37.36 3.78 -21.54
C GLN A 25 36.58 2.74 -20.73
N ASN A 26 37.18 1.57 -20.47
CA ASN A 26 36.57 0.53 -19.65
C ASN A 26 36.42 1.00 -18.20
N GLU A 27 37.45 1.62 -17.61
CA GLU A 27 37.36 2.20 -16.26
C GLU A 27 36.20 3.21 -16.15
N ILE A 28 36.12 4.14 -17.11
CA ILE A 28 35.01 5.11 -17.18
C ILE A 28 33.66 4.42 -17.31
N MET A 29 33.58 3.34 -18.08
CA MET A 29 32.34 2.59 -18.28
C MET A 29 31.93 1.83 -17.02
N GLU A 30 32.89 1.24 -16.31
CA GLU A 30 32.66 0.56 -15.04
C GLU A 30 32.13 1.52 -13.97
N ASP A 31 32.73 2.72 -13.88
CA ASP A 31 32.24 3.77 -12.99
C ASP A 31 30.81 4.21 -13.33
N LYS A 32 30.49 4.36 -14.63
CA LYS A 32 29.12 4.67 -15.07
C LYS A 32 28.14 3.54 -14.73
N ILE A 33 28.55 2.28 -14.89
CA ILE A 33 27.73 1.12 -14.52
C ILE A 33 27.48 1.12 -13.02
N LYS A 34 28.50 1.41 -12.21
CA LYS A 34 28.38 1.50 -10.76
C LYS A 34 27.39 2.60 -10.35
N GLN A 35 27.54 3.81 -10.91
CA GLN A 35 26.61 4.91 -10.67
C GLN A 35 25.18 4.56 -11.09
N MET A 36 25.00 3.95 -12.26
CA MET A 36 23.68 3.53 -12.75
C MET A 36 23.03 2.50 -11.82
N LYS A 37 23.82 1.53 -11.32
CA LYS A 37 23.33 0.53 -10.36
C LYS A 37 22.87 1.17 -9.05
N GLU A 38 23.60 2.15 -8.53
CA GLU A 38 23.22 2.88 -7.31
C GLU A 38 21.89 3.65 -7.51
N VAL A 39 21.72 4.32 -8.65
CA VAL A 39 20.45 5.00 -8.99
C VAL A 39 19.30 4.01 -9.06
N LEU A 40 19.48 2.90 -9.78
CA LEU A 40 18.44 1.88 -9.96
C LEU A 40 18.05 1.24 -8.62
N GLN A 41 19.02 0.97 -7.74
CA GLN A 41 18.77 0.44 -6.40
C GLN A 41 17.95 1.42 -5.55
N ASN A 42 18.27 2.71 -5.60
CA ASN A 42 17.51 3.73 -4.89
C ASN A 42 16.07 3.83 -5.41
N GLN A 43 15.87 3.85 -6.73
CA GLN A 43 14.54 3.86 -7.34
C GLN A 43 13.72 2.61 -6.95
N PHE A 44 14.34 1.43 -6.98
CA PHE A 44 13.67 0.19 -6.59
C PHE A 44 13.22 0.23 -5.12
N ARG A 45 14.07 0.76 -4.22
CA ARG A 45 13.73 0.95 -2.81
C ARG A 45 12.55 1.90 -2.64
N GLU A 46 12.55 3.04 -3.33
CA GLU A 46 11.47 4.03 -3.28
C GLU A 46 10.13 3.46 -3.77
N ILE A 47 10.14 2.76 -4.91
CA ILE A 47 8.95 2.10 -5.46
C ILE A 47 8.42 1.05 -4.48
N THR A 48 9.30 0.23 -3.89
CA THR A 48 8.91 -0.80 -2.93
C THR A 48 8.27 -0.19 -1.69
N GLN A 49 8.85 0.89 -1.16
CA GLN A 49 8.30 1.60 0.00
C GLN A 49 6.95 2.25 -0.30
N ALA A 50 6.82 2.89 -1.47
CA ALA A 50 5.56 3.48 -1.91
C ALA A 50 4.46 2.41 -2.04
N ARG A 51 4.78 1.26 -2.63
CA ARG A 51 3.85 0.13 -2.75
C ARG A 51 3.38 -0.39 -1.38
N GLN A 52 4.32 -0.63 -0.46
CA GLN A 52 3.99 -1.09 0.89
C GLN A 52 3.10 -0.10 1.66
N LYS A 53 3.34 1.20 1.46
CA LYS A 53 2.50 2.25 2.06
C LYS A 53 1.08 2.19 1.52
N ILE A 54 0.92 2.08 0.20
CA ILE A 54 -0.38 1.96 -0.47
C ILE A 54 -1.13 0.70 -0.01
N GLU A 55 -0.43 -0.44 0.10
CA GLU A 55 -1.02 -1.70 0.58
C GLU A 55 -1.59 -1.53 2.00
N LYS A 56 -0.83 -0.95 2.93
CA LYS A 56 -1.30 -0.67 4.30
C LYS A 56 -2.45 0.32 4.38
N GLU A 57 -2.49 1.32 3.51
CA GLU A 57 -3.58 2.30 3.45
C GLU A 57 -4.88 1.69 2.87
N ASN A 58 -4.78 0.56 2.17
CA ASN A 58 -5.90 -0.18 1.59
C ASN A 58 -6.35 -1.39 2.45
N GLU A 59 -5.96 -1.43 3.72
CA GLU A 59 -6.37 -2.46 4.67
C GLU A 59 -7.18 -1.86 5.83
N CYS A 60 -8.11 -2.66 6.37
CA CYS A 60 -8.86 -2.26 7.56
C CYS A 60 -7.98 -2.34 8.80
N ALA A 61 -7.86 -1.25 9.57
CA ALA A 61 -7.04 -1.20 10.79
C ALA A 61 -7.54 -2.07 11.96
N VAL A 62 -8.70 -2.74 11.83
CA VAL A 62 -9.27 -3.64 12.84
C VAL A 62 -8.98 -5.10 12.51
N CYS A 63 -9.30 -5.54 11.28
CA CYS A 63 -9.12 -6.94 10.88
C CYS A 63 -7.86 -7.18 10.03
N PHE A 64 -7.15 -6.13 9.62
CA PHE A 64 -5.93 -6.17 8.80
C PHE A 64 -6.10 -6.87 7.45
N PHE A 65 -7.34 -6.98 6.96
CA PHE A 65 -7.61 -7.48 5.61
C PHE A 65 -7.76 -6.32 4.62
N PRO A 66 -7.36 -6.51 3.35
CA PRO A 66 -7.60 -5.54 2.29
C PRO A 66 -9.08 -5.25 2.12
N PHE A 67 -9.42 -4.02 1.78
CA PHE A 67 -10.78 -3.65 1.38
C PHE A 67 -11.17 -4.36 0.08
N ASP A 68 -12.45 -4.65 -0.08
CA ASP A 68 -13.03 -5.23 -1.30
C ASP A 68 -14.37 -4.57 -1.63
N SER A 69 -14.93 -4.90 -2.81
CA SER A 69 -16.21 -4.35 -3.26
C SER A 69 -17.46 -5.07 -2.71
N ALA A 70 -17.30 -6.15 -1.93
CA ALA A 70 -18.39 -7.03 -1.54
C ALA A 70 -18.73 -6.93 -0.04
N THR A 71 -17.80 -7.28 0.84
CA THR A 71 -18.05 -7.35 2.29
C THR A 71 -17.10 -6.47 3.10
N ARG A 72 -15.91 -6.21 2.57
CA ARG A 72 -14.91 -5.32 3.16
C ARG A 72 -14.95 -3.93 2.54
N ILE A 73 -16.15 -3.40 2.37
CA ILE A 73 -16.37 -2.05 1.83
C ILE A 73 -15.82 -1.01 2.83
N PRO A 74 -15.00 -0.03 2.42
CA PRO A 74 -14.39 0.94 3.31
C PRO A 74 -15.40 1.99 3.80
N ARG A 75 -15.86 1.89 5.05
CA ARG A 75 -16.83 2.81 5.69
C ARG A 75 -16.12 3.87 6.54
N VAL A 76 -16.55 5.12 6.40
CA VAL A 76 -15.99 6.30 7.07
C VAL A 76 -16.75 6.62 8.35
N PHE A 77 -16.02 6.73 9.45
CA PHE A 77 -16.55 7.18 10.74
C PHE A 77 -16.63 8.71 10.75
N SER A 78 -17.41 9.30 11.67
CA SER A 78 -17.60 10.76 11.76
C SER A 78 -16.30 11.56 11.91
N CYS A 79 -15.26 10.93 12.45
CA CYS A 79 -13.91 11.50 12.61
C CYS A 79 -13.03 11.43 11.36
N GLY A 80 -13.48 10.79 10.27
CA GLY A 80 -12.75 10.64 9.01
C GLY A 80 -11.95 9.33 8.87
N HIS A 81 -11.76 8.56 9.94
CA HIS A 81 -11.10 7.25 9.85
C HIS A 81 -11.98 6.21 9.15
N THR A 82 -11.34 5.27 8.47
CA THR A 82 -12.01 4.27 7.62
C THR A 82 -11.80 2.86 8.16
N PHE A 83 -12.87 2.06 8.17
CA PHE A 83 -12.86 0.65 8.59
C PHE A 83 -13.77 -0.15 7.65
N CYS A 84 -13.57 -1.46 7.54
CA CYS A 84 -14.41 -2.26 6.66
C CYS A 84 -15.83 -2.39 7.22
N GLU A 85 -16.82 -2.55 6.33
CA GLU A 85 -18.24 -2.65 6.70
C GLU A 85 -18.50 -3.73 7.75
N GLU A 86 -17.94 -4.92 7.59
CA GLU A 86 -18.05 -5.99 8.59
C GLU A 86 -17.55 -5.58 9.98
N CYS A 87 -16.39 -4.91 10.06
CA CYS A 87 -15.84 -4.47 11.34
C CYS A 87 -16.67 -3.33 11.96
N ALA A 88 -17.12 -2.38 11.14
CA ALA A 88 -18.03 -1.33 11.58
C ALA A 88 -19.34 -1.93 12.11
N GLN A 89 -19.88 -2.95 11.43
CA GLN A 89 -21.08 -3.65 11.85
C GLN A 89 -20.88 -4.38 13.17
N GLY A 90 -19.74 -5.06 13.34
CA GLY A 90 -19.38 -5.70 14.60
C GLY A 90 -19.37 -4.73 15.78
N LEU A 91 -18.80 -3.53 15.60
CA LEU A 91 -18.77 -2.49 16.64
C LEU A 91 -20.18 -2.00 17.02
N ILE A 92 -21.05 -1.78 16.02
CA ILE A 92 -22.46 -1.41 16.23
C ILE A 92 -23.19 -2.49 17.02
N THR A 93 -23.08 -3.74 16.58
CA THR A 93 -23.72 -4.90 17.21
C THR A 93 -23.24 -5.08 18.65
N LEU A 94 -21.93 -4.94 18.91
CA LEU A 94 -21.37 -5.02 20.25
C LEU A 94 -21.97 -3.96 21.18
N LYS A 95 -22.01 -2.69 20.73
CA LYS A 95 -22.58 -1.59 21.53
C LYS A 95 -24.07 -1.80 21.79
N ARG A 96 -24.83 -2.33 20.84
CA ARG A 96 -26.26 -2.65 21.03
C ARG A 96 -26.47 -3.78 22.04
N HIS A 97 -25.67 -4.85 21.97
CA HIS A 97 -25.74 -5.94 22.96
C HIS A 97 -25.48 -5.49 24.39
N HIS A 98 -24.64 -4.47 24.60
CA HIS A 98 -24.40 -3.91 25.94
C HIS A 98 -25.57 -3.07 26.50
N LEU A 99 -26.55 -2.71 25.67
CA LEU A 99 -27.75 -1.97 26.10
C LEU A 99 -28.91 -2.89 26.51
N GLU A 100 -28.77 -4.21 26.35
CA GLU A 100 -29.79 -5.17 26.76
C GLU A 100 -29.97 -5.20 28.30
N PRO A 101 -31.19 -5.00 28.82
CA PRO A 101 -31.49 -5.21 30.23
C PRO A 101 -31.36 -6.69 30.59
N SER A 102 -31.10 -6.97 31.87
CA SER A 102 -30.85 -8.28 32.49
C SER A 102 -31.96 -9.36 32.37
N ASN A 103 -32.96 -9.21 31.50
CA ASN A 103 -34.04 -10.18 31.30
C ASN A 103 -34.01 -10.80 29.90
N ARG A 104 -33.43 -12.01 29.82
CA ARG A 104 -33.34 -12.81 28.59
C ARG A 104 -34.71 -13.18 28.05
N ARG A 105 -35.13 -12.52 26.98
CA ARG A 105 -35.89 -13.17 25.91
C ARG A 105 -35.01 -13.10 24.67
N ASN A 106 -34.69 -14.26 24.10
CA ASN A 106 -33.83 -14.43 22.94
C ASN A 106 -34.51 -13.90 21.66
N ASP A 107 -34.79 -12.60 21.60
CA ASP A 107 -35.37 -11.98 20.42
C ASP A 107 -34.30 -11.14 19.71
N ALA A 108 -33.69 -11.75 18.69
CA ALA A 108 -32.73 -11.10 17.81
C ALA A 108 -33.29 -9.84 17.10
N SER A 109 -34.61 -9.64 17.13
CA SER A 109 -35.31 -8.52 16.49
C SER A 109 -35.14 -7.19 17.23
N LEU A 110 -34.82 -7.19 18.53
CA LEU A 110 -34.63 -5.98 19.34
C LEU A 110 -33.26 -5.31 19.14
N ASN A 111 -32.27 -6.08 18.69
CA ASN A 111 -30.87 -5.66 18.59
C ASN A 111 -30.56 -4.70 17.42
N CYS A 112 -31.59 -4.19 16.73
CA CYS A 112 -31.49 -3.29 15.57
C CYS A 112 -32.14 -1.91 15.83
N MET A 113 -33.01 -1.76 16.84
CA MET A 113 -33.86 -0.56 16.95
C MET A 113 -33.23 0.63 17.67
N TYR A 114 -32.23 0.46 18.51
CA TYR A 114 -31.73 1.56 19.34
C TYR A 114 -30.58 2.32 18.69
N ALA A 115 -30.61 3.64 18.88
CA ALA A 115 -29.49 4.49 18.53
C ALA A 115 -28.31 4.18 19.45
N VAL A 116 -27.11 4.11 18.88
CA VAL A 116 -25.87 3.83 19.61
C VAL A 116 -24.76 4.75 19.16
N ASP A 117 -23.85 5.03 20.07
CA ASP A 117 -22.62 5.77 19.80
C ASP A 117 -21.47 4.76 19.76
N ILE A 118 -20.82 4.65 18.61
CA ILE A 118 -19.62 3.82 18.44
C ILE A 118 -18.37 4.71 18.50
N GLU A 119 -17.33 4.22 19.17
CA GLU A 119 -16.04 4.89 19.26
C GLU A 119 -15.12 4.43 18.13
N CYS A 120 -14.40 5.37 17.53
CA CYS A 120 -13.38 5.07 16.54
C CYS A 120 -12.19 4.32 17.19
N PRO A 121 -11.81 3.12 16.70
CA PRO A 121 -10.64 2.40 17.19
C PRO A 121 -9.31 3.20 17.09
N SER A 122 -9.19 4.10 16.10
CA SER A 122 -7.95 4.85 15.85
C SER A 122 -7.82 6.12 16.70
N CYS A 123 -8.91 6.84 16.98
CA CYS A 123 -8.86 8.14 17.66
C CYS A 123 -9.92 8.37 18.73
N ARG A 124 -10.77 7.37 19.02
CA ARG A 124 -11.91 7.43 19.96
C ARG A 124 -12.98 8.48 19.63
N GLY A 125 -12.93 9.09 18.44
CA GLY A 125 -14.01 9.95 17.95
C GLY A 125 -15.34 9.21 17.87
N ILE A 126 -16.44 9.87 18.23
CA ILE A 126 -17.77 9.27 18.35
C ILE A 126 -18.54 9.35 17.03
N THR A 127 -18.99 8.20 16.54
CA THR A 127 -19.94 8.11 15.42
C THR A 127 -21.32 7.72 15.94
N LYS A 128 -22.29 8.59 15.71
CA LYS A 128 -23.69 8.35 16.08
C LYS A 128 -24.36 7.47 15.04
N VAL A 129 -24.92 6.34 15.46
CA VAL A 129 -25.69 5.42 14.62
C VAL A 129 -27.14 5.50 15.08
N ARG A 130 -28.03 6.00 14.22
CA ARG A 130 -29.45 6.18 14.57
C ARG A 130 -30.16 4.83 14.68
N SER A 131 -31.35 4.86 15.27
CA SER A 131 -32.29 3.74 15.29
C SER A 131 -32.51 3.15 13.90
N GLY A 132 -32.37 1.83 13.77
CA GLY A 132 -32.53 1.12 12.50
C GLY A 132 -31.37 1.28 11.51
N GLN A 133 -30.35 2.08 11.81
CA GLN A 133 -29.13 2.15 11.00
C GLN A 133 -28.16 1.02 11.35
N ASN A 134 -27.31 0.69 10.40
CA ASN A 134 -26.27 -0.32 10.45
C ASN A 134 -25.04 0.22 9.70
N ALA A 135 -23.99 -0.58 9.51
CA ALA A 135 -22.76 -0.12 8.87
C ALA A 135 -22.95 0.33 7.41
N GLN A 136 -23.95 -0.20 6.70
CA GLN A 136 -24.23 0.12 5.29
C GLN A 136 -24.67 1.57 5.09
N GLN A 137 -25.22 2.20 6.12
CA GLN A 137 -25.63 3.61 6.09
C GLN A 137 -24.49 4.58 6.46
N LEU A 138 -23.30 4.08 6.81
CA LEU A 138 -22.11 4.92 6.96
C LEU A 138 -21.56 5.29 5.58
N ALA A 139 -20.97 6.49 5.46
CA ALA A 139 -20.40 6.94 4.21
C ALA A 139 -19.30 5.99 3.71
N ILE A 140 -19.18 5.80 2.40
CA ILE A 140 -18.11 5.02 1.80
C ILE A 140 -16.90 5.95 1.60
N ASN A 141 -15.70 5.46 1.84
CA ASN A 141 -14.48 6.13 1.42
C ASN A 141 -14.31 5.91 -0.09
N GLU A 142 -14.83 6.84 -0.89
CA GLU A 142 -14.83 6.75 -2.36
C GLU A 142 -13.41 6.63 -2.94
N ALA A 143 -12.41 7.24 -2.31
CA ALA A 143 -11.03 7.16 -2.79
C ALA A 143 -10.50 5.71 -2.69
N ILE A 144 -10.72 5.06 -1.55
CA ILE A 144 -10.34 3.65 -1.36
C ILE A 144 -11.23 2.74 -2.22
N ALA A 145 -12.55 2.97 -2.25
CA ALA A 145 -13.46 2.15 -3.03
C ALA A 145 -13.14 2.20 -4.54
N HIS A 146 -12.74 3.37 -5.06
CA HIS A 146 -12.29 3.49 -6.45
C HIS A 146 -10.96 2.77 -6.69
N ALA A 147 -10.00 2.87 -5.76
CA ALA A 147 -8.73 2.14 -5.85
C ALA A 147 -8.94 0.62 -5.85
N VAL A 148 -9.86 0.11 -5.01
CA VAL A 148 -10.25 -1.31 -4.98
C VAL A 148 -10.81 -1.74 -6.34
N LYS A 149 -11.75 -0.98 -6.91
CA LYS A 149 -12.34 -1.29 -8.23
C LYS A 149 -11.30 -1.31 -9.34
N ILE A 150 -10.34 -0.39 -9.32
CA ILE A 150 -9.22 -0.39 -10.28
C ILE A 150 -8.49 -1.73 -10.16
N ASN A 151 -8.10 -2.12 -8.95
CA ASN A 151 -7.35 -3.36 -8.74
C ASN A 151 -8.15 -4.59 -9.19
N GLU A 152 -9.46 -4.67 -8.89
CA GLU A 152 -10.31 -5.79 -9.30
C GLU A 152 -10.53 -5.91 -10.82
N ILE A 153 -10.31 -4.86 -11.62
CA ILE A 153 -10.42 -4.91 -13.09
C ILE A 153 -9.16 -5.49 -13.73
N PHE A 154 -8.00 -5.32 -13.08
CA PHE A 154 -6.70 -5.73 -13.62
C PHE A 154 -6.24 -7.12 -13.16
N PHE A 155 -7.08 -7.87 -12.44
CA PHE A 155 -6.89 -9.26 -12.00
C PHE A 155 -8.10 -10.13 -12.39
#